data_AF-A0A2V6H2E7-F1
#
_entry.id   AF-A0A2V6H2E7-F1
#
_cell.length_a   1.000
_cell.length_b   1.000
_cell.length_c   1.000
_cell.angle_alpha   90.00
_cell.angle_beta   90.00
_cell.angle_gamma   90.00
#
_symmetry.space_group_name_H-M   'P 1'
#
loop_
_entity.id
_entity.type
_entity.pdbx_description
1 polymer ?
#
loop_
_entity_poly.entity_id
_entity_poly.type
_entity_poly.pdbx_seq_one_letter_code
_entity_poly.pdbx_strand_id
1 'polypeptide(L)'
;GNFLFAANFHAGTIDVFDKNFTPVISATAFTDPNIPAGFAPFNIQNIGGQLYVTYAKQDADREDDVPGPGNGFVDVFDTSGVLLRRFASQGPLNSPWGLAVAPANFGEFSGALLVGNFGDGRINAFNISTGGERW
;
A
#
# COMPACT_ATOMS: atom_id res chain seq x y z
N GLY A 1 4.24 -20.19 4.62
CA GLY A 1 4.69 -20.13 6.02
C GLY A 1 3.93 -19.04 6.74
N ASN A 2 3.99 -19.00 8.07
CA ASN A 2 3.45 -17.87 8.83
C ASN A 2 4.52 -16.77 8.83
N PHE A 3 4.25 -15.68 8.10
CA PHE A 3 5.13 -14.52 8.04
C PHE A 3 4.40 -13.28 8.59
N LEU A 4 5.16 -12.41 9.25
CA LEU A 4 4.76 -11.06 9.56
C LEU A 4 5.40 -10.13 8.53
N PHE A 5 4.61 -9.28 7.90
CA PHE A 5 5.08 -8.24 6.99
C PHE A 5 4.87 -6.89 7.66
N ALA A 6 5.89 -6.05 7.68
CA ALA A 6 5.86 -4.74 8.31
C ALA A 6 6.31 -3.68 7.31
N ALA A 7 5.48 -2.66 7.09
CA ALA A 7 5.90 -1.48 6.34
C ALA A 7 6.84 -0.64 7.21
N ASN A 8 8.11 -0.60 6.85
CA ASN A 8 9.12 0.22 7.51
C ASN A 8 9.30 1.50 6.68
N PHE A 9 8.44 2.47 6.98
CA PHE A 9 8.37 3.73 6.24
C PHE A 9 9.73 4.43 6.21
N HIS A 10 10.35 4.65 7.38
CA HIS A 10 11.64 5.34 7.48
C HIS A 10 12.75 4.70 6.63
N ALA A 11 12.85 3.36 6.64
CA ALA A 11 13.84 2.64 5.85
C ALA A 11 13.46 2.49 4.37
N GLY A 12 12.20 2.69 4.01
CA GLY A 12 11.70 2.48 2.66
C GLY A 12 11.54 0.99 2.29
N THR A 13 11.33 0.11 3.27
CA THR A 13 11.30 -1.35 3.08
C THR A 13 9.99 -1.97 3.55
N ILE A 14 9.69 -3.17 3.05
CA ILE A 14 8.82 -4.12 3.73
C ILE A 14 9.73 -5.11 4.46
N ASP A 15 9.71 -5.07 5.80
CA ASP A 15 10.45 -6.00 6.63
C ASP A 15 9.61 -7.26 6.84
N VAL A 16 10.22 -8.42 6.59
CA VAL A 16 9.54 -9.72 6.70
C VAL A 16 10.16 -10.52 7.82
N PHE A 17 9.32 -11.10 8.66
CA PHE A 17 9.75 -11.95 9.76
C PHE A 17 9.07 -13.31 9.71
N ASP A 18 9.79 -14.36 10.06
CA ASP A 18 9.20 -15.68 10.25
C ASP A 18 8.43 -15.79 11.58
N LYS A 19 7.87 -16.96 11.87
CA LYS A 19 7.13 -17.25 13.10
C LYS A 19 7.93 -17.04 14.40
N ASN A 20 9.26 -16.98 14.32
CA ASN A 20 10.16 -16.76 15.44
C ASN A 20 10.66 -15.30 15.49
N PHE A 21 10.04 -14.40 14.71
CA PHE A 21 10.47 -13.02 14.53
C PHE A 21 11.91 -12.88 13.98
N THR A 22 12.39 -13.89 13.25
CA THR A 22 13.69 -13.82 12.57
C THR A 22 13.51 -13.10 11.24
N PRO A 23 14.34 -12.09 10.91
CA PRO A 23 14.27 -11.40 9.63
C PRO A 23 14.48 -12.37 8.46
N VAL A 24 13.59 -12.29 7.48
CA VAL A 24 13.69 -13.01 6.21
C VAL A 24 14.15 -12.01 5.17
N ILE A 25 15.43 -12.08 4.83
CA ILE A 25 16.05 -11.10 3.93
C ILE A 25 15.88 -11.57 2.49
N SER A 26 15.21 -10.75 1.68
CA SER A 26 15.23 -10.83 0.22
C SER A 26 15.48 -9.45 -0.34
N ALA A 27 16.69 -9.21 -0.84
CA ALA A 27 17.14 -7.88 -1.26
C ALA A 27 16.35 -7.31 -2.46
N THR A 28 15.58 -8.14 -3.16
CA THR A 28 14.82 -7.76 -4.36
C THR A 28 13.30 -7.86 -4.16
N ALA A 29 12.83 -8.33 -3.02
CA ALA A 29 11.41 -8.43 -2.72
C ALA A 29 10.81 -7.05 -2.43
N PHE A 30 9.52 -6.87 -2.72
CA PHE A 30 8.74 -5.67 -2.42
C PHE A 30 9.28 -4.39 -3.07
N THR A 31 9.83 -4.52 -4.27
CA THR A 31 10.34 -3.39 -5.06
C THR A 31 9.48 -3.12 -6.28
N ASP A 32 9.24 -1.83 -6.57
CA ASP A 32 8.73 -1.35 -7.85
C ASP A 32 9.67 -0.25 -8.37
N PRO A 33 10.47 -0.51 -9.43
CA PRO A 33 11.40 0.47 -9.97
C PRO A 33 10.71 1.69 -10.62
N ASN A 34 9.39 1.64 -10.83
CA ASN A 34 8.61 2.73 -11.41
C ASN A 34 7.99 3.65 -10.36
N ILE A 35 8.17 3.38 -9.07
CA ILE A 35 7.86 4.36 -8.02
C ILE A 35 9.03 5.36 -7.95
N PRO A 36 8.77 6.68 -8.08
CA PRO A 36 9.82 7.68 -7.94
C PRO A 36 10.52 7.62 -6.57
N ALA A 37 11.80 7.96 -6.54
CA ALA A 37 12.53 8.09 -5.27
C ALA A 37 11.85 9.09 -4.33
N GLY A 38 11.94 8.82 -3.02
CA GLY A 38 11.27 9.62 -1.99
C GLY A 38 9.87 9.16 -1.62
N PHE A 39 9.42 8.02 -2.15
CA PHE A 39 8.23 7.32 -1.68
C PHE A 39 8.64 6.04 -0.95
N ALA A 40 7.91 5.70 0.11
CA ALA A 40 8.19 4.54 0.95
C ALA A 40 6.88 3.80 1.33
N PRO A 41 6.94 2.50 1.63
CA PRO A 41 5.80 1.75 2.12
C PRO A 41 5.22 2.37 3.38
N PHE A 42 3.95 2.77 3.33
CA PHE A 42 3.26 3.42 4.43
C PHE A 42 2.33 2.45 5.18
N ASN A 43 1.73 1.49 4.46
CA ASN A 43 1.01 0.36 5.05
C ASN A 43 1.11 -0.88 4.16
N ILE A 44 0.80 -2.05 4.72
CA ILE A 44 0.69 -3.33 4.02
C ILE A 44 -0.49 -4.14 4.55
N GLN A 45 -1.31 -4.70 3.66
CA GLN A 45 -2.45 -5.55 4.04
C GLN A 45 -2.61 -6.75 3.12
N ASN A 46 -2.85 -7.93 3.71
CA ASN A 46 -3.22 -9.12 2.97
C ASN A 46 -4.71 -9.11 2.63
N ILE A 47 -5.04 -9.04 1.35
CA ILE A 47 -6.41 -9.03 0.82
C ILE A 47 -6.53 -10.15 -0.20
N GLY A 48 -7.29 -11.19 0.15
CA GLY A 48 -7.52 -12.33 -0.74
C GLY A 48 -6.25 -13.10 -1.11
N GLY A 49 -5.23 -13.10 -0.25
CA GLY A 49 -3.95 -13.79 -0.48
C GLY A 49 -2.88 -12.96 -1.20
N GLN A 50 -3.20 -11.72 -1.60
CA GLN A 50 -2.26 -10.78 -2.19
C GLN A 50 -1.95 -9.67 -1.20
N LEU A 51 -0.71 -9.16 -1.23
CA LEU A 51 -0.24 -8.09 -0.36
C LEU A 51 -0.42 -6.75 -1.07
N TYR A 52 -1.36 -5.94 -0.58
CA TYR A 52 -1.55 -4.57 -1.03
C TYR A 52 -0.65 -3.68 -0.18
N VAL A 53 0.28 -2.99 -0.83
CA VAL A 53 1.23 -2.08 -0.18
C VAL A 53 0.90 -0.67 -0.63
N THR A 54 0.61 0.21 0.33
CA THR A 54 0.46 1.63 0.05
C THR A 54 1.81 2.31 0.19
N TYR A 55 2.06 3.31 -0.65
CA TYR A 55 3.27 4.13 -0.59
C TYR A 55 2.89 5.59 -0.42
N ALA A 56 3.56 6.27 0.50
CA ALA A 56 3.43 7.72 0.71
C ALA A 56 4.76 8.39 0.45
N LYS A 57 4.71 9.69 0.14
CA LYS A 57 5.92 10.50 -0.04
C LYS A 57 6.52 10.80 1.33
N GLN A 58 7.82 10.62 1.49
CA GLN A 58 8.55 10.97 2.70
C GLN A 58 8.94 12.44 2.70
N ASP A 59 9.02 13.02 3.89
CA ASP A 59 9.71 14.28 4.11
C ASP A 59 11.24 14.09 4.14
N ALA A 60 11.96 15.14 4.53
CA ALA A 60 13.41 15.17 4.41
C ALA A 60 14.12 14.25 5.42
N ASP A 61 13.56 14.10 6.62
CA ASP A 61 14.11 13.22 7.67
C ASP A 61 13.53 11.80 7.64
N ARG A 62 12.50 11.57 6.82
CA ARG A 62 11.87 10.27 6.57
C ARG A 62 11.06 9.76 7.75
N GLU A 63 10.65 10.63 8.65
CA GLU A 63 9.84 10.27 9.81
C GLU A 63 8.34 10.40 9.51
N ASP A 64 7.97 11.41 8.70
CA ASP A 64 6.58 11.72 8.38
C ASP A 64 6.29 11.75 6.86
N ASP A 65 5.00 11.66 6.53
CA ASP A 65 4.54 11.80 5.16
C ASP A 65 4.46 13.27 4.72
N VAL A 66 4.66 13.52 3.43
CA VAL A 66 4.37 14.82 2.82
C VAL A 66 2.98 14.76 2.21
N PRO A 67 1.95 15.32 2.88
CA PRO A 67 0.60 15.28 2.36
C PRO A 67 0.47 16.12 1.08
N GLY A 68 -0.44 15.70 0.22
CA GLY A 68 -0.83 16.37 -1.01
C GLY A 68 -1.48 15.39 -1.99
N PRO A 69 -2.53 15.78 -2.72
CA PRO A 69 -3.07 14.97 -3.81
C PRO A 69 -1.96 14.57 -4.79
N GLY A 70 -1.92 13.29 -5.13
CA GLY A 70 -0.90 12.70 -5.99
C GLY A 70 0.34 12.19 -5.24
N ASN A 71 0.47 12.44 -3.93
CA ASN A 71 1.54 11.88 -3.11
C ASN A 71 1.17 10.49 -2.59
N GLY A 72 0.82 9.57 -3.50
CA GLY A 72 0.56 8.20 -3.11
C GLY A 72 0.55 7.19 -4.25
N PHE A 73 0.83 5.95 -3.91
CA PHE A 73 0.68 4.79 -4.78
C PHE A 73 0.10 3.61 -3.99
N VAL A 74 -0.43 2.62 -4.73
CA VAL A 74 -0.74 1.31 -4.17
C VAL A 74 -0.23 0.26 -5.16
N ASP A 75 0.58 -0.67 -4.68
CA ASP A 75 1.04 -1.84 -5.43
C ASP A 75 0.46 -3.13 -4.85
N VAL A 76 0.44 -4.17 -5.68
CA VAL A 76 0.04 -5.52 -5.27
C VAL A 76 1.21 -6.46 -5.49
N PHE A 77 1.60 -7.15 -4.42
CA PHE A 77 2.63 -8.18 -4.41
C PHE A 77 2.02 -9.54 -4.08
N ASP A 78 2.71 -10.61 -4.46
CA ASP A 78 2.48 -11.91 -3.82
C ASP A 78 3.18 -11.99 -2.46
N THR A 79 2.96 -13.08 -1.72
CA THR A 79 3.57 -13.28 -0.39
C THR A 79 5.08 -13.55 -0.42
N SER A 80 5.67 -13.76 -1.60
CA SER A 80 7.13 -13.84 -1.78
C SER A 80 7.78 -12.48 -2.06
N GLY A 81 6.95 -11.44 -2.24
CA GLY A 81 7.36 -10.08 -2.54
C GLY A 81 7.60 -9.81 -4.01
N VAL A 82 7.07 -10.64 -4.91
CA VAL A 82 7.07 -10.36 -6.36
C VAL A 82 5.96 -9.37 -6.66
N LEU A 83 6.31 -8.27 -7.35
CA LEU A 83 5.35 -7.29 -7.84
C LEU A 83 4.43 -7.93 -8.87
N LEU A 84 3.13 -8.01 -8.57
CA LEU A 84 2.12 -8.51 -9.49
C LEU A 84 1.61 -7.39 -10.40
N ARG A 85 1.34 -6.22 -9.82
CA ARG A 85 0.93 -5.01 -10.57
C ARG A 85 0.95 -3.76 -9.70
N ARG A 86 1.02 -2.60 -10.36
CA ARG A 86 0.55 -1.32 -9.83
C ARG A 86 -0.99 -1.34 -9.74
N PHE A 87 -1.54 -1.12 -8.54
CA PHE A 87 -2.99 -1.01 -8.35
C PHE A 87 -3.49 0.38 -8.70
N ALA A 88 -2.90 1.41 -8.09
CA ALA A 88 -3.30 2.80 -8.28
C ALA A 88 -2.07 3.72 -8.19
N SER A 89 -2.10 4.81 -8.96
CA SER A 89 -1.00 5.79 -9.00
C SER A 89 -1.54 7.19 -8.81
N GLN A 90 -1.04 7.89 -7.80
CA GLN A 90 -1.23 9.32 -7.62
C GLN A 90 -2.73 9.71 -7.66
N GLY A 91 -3.07 10.80 -8.36
CA GLY A 91 -4.44 11.28 -8.49
C GLY A 91 -5.02 11.67 -7.14
N PRO A 92 -6.09 11.02 -6.66
CA PRO A 92 -6.69 11.33 -5.37
C PRO A 92 -5.85 10.85 -4.18
N LEU A 93 -4.88 9.95 -4.41
CA LEU A 93 -4.08 9.38 -3.33
C LEU A 93 -3.22 10.46 -2.66
N ASN A 94 -3.38 10.57 -1.35
CA ASN A 94 -2.82 11.62 -0.52
C ASN A 94 -2.33 11.01 0.80
N SER A 95 -1.13 10.42 0.77
CA SER A 95 -0.60 9.59 1.86
C SER A 95 -1.56 8.43 2.22
N PRO A 96 -1.82 7.50 1.26
CA PRO A 96 -2.76 6.42 1.47
C PRO A 96 -2.25 5.43 2.53
N TRP A 97 -3.09 5.08 3.49
CA TRP A 97 -2.72 4.18 4.58
C TRP A 97 -3.77 3.11 4.85
N GLY A 98 -5.00 3.52 5.18
CA GLY A 98 -6.07 2.58 5.52
C GLY A 98 -6.56 1.83 4.28
N LEU A 99 -6.67 0.50 4.35
CA LEU A 99 -7.25 -0.33 3.29
C LEU A 99 -8.39 -1.19 3.85
N ALA A 100 -9.51 -1.23 3.14
CA ALA A 100 -10.61 -2.11 3.48
C ALA A 100 -11.42 -2.51 2.24
N VAL A 101 -11.78 -3.78 2.12
CA VAL A 101 -12.74 -4.21 1.09
C VAL A 101 -14.15 -3.95 1.62
N ALA A 102 -14.90 -3.13 0.91
CA ALA A 102 -16.28 -2.84 1.24
C ALA A 102 -17.13 -4.12 1.16
N PRO A 103 -18.02 -4.39 2.14
CA PRO A 103 -18.93 -5.53 2.10
C PRO A 103 -19.79 -5.56 0.83
N ALA A 104 -20.33 -6.74 0.49
CA ALA A 104 -21.14 -6.94 -0.72
C ALA A 104 -22.47 -6.14 -0.72
N ASN A 105 -22.90 -5.64 0.43
CA ASN A 105 -24.14 -4.89 0.64
C ASN A 105 -23.87 -3.42 1.04
N PHE A 106 -22.78 -2.84 0.56
CA PHE A 106 -22.34 -1.48 0.90
C PHE A 106 -22.73 -0.43 -0.15
N GLY A 107 -23.92 -0.58 -0.75
CA GLY A 107 -24.44 0.34 -1.76
C GLY A 107 -23.61 0.35 -3.05
N GLU A 108 -23.40 1.53 -3.63
CA GLU A 108 -22.63 1.71 -4.87
C GLU A 108 -21.15 1.29 -4.76
N PHE A 109 -20.64 1.25 -3.52
CA PHE A 109 -19.26 0.88 -3.20
C PHE A 109 -19.09 -0.61 -2.90
N SER A 110 -20.13 -1.43 -3.07
CA SER A 110 -20.07 -2.86 -2.76
C SER A 110 -18.88 -3.54 -3.48
N GLY A 111 -18.00 -4.18 -2.69
CA GLY A 111 -16.79 -4.84 -3.19
C GLY A 111 -15.65 -3.92 -3.65
N ALA A 112 -15.79 -2.59 -3.48
CA ALA A 112 -14.70 -1.65 -3.75
C ALA A 112 -13.58 -1.81 -2.71
N LEU A 113 -12.35 -1.52 -3.12
CA LEU A 113 -11.26 -1.27 -2.18
C LEU A 113 -11.35 0.19 -1.72
N LEU A 114 -11.66 0.39 -0.45
CA LEU A 114 -11.66 1.70 0.21
C LEU A 114 -10.23 2.02 0.66
N VAL A 115 -9.75 3.20 0.29
CA VAL A 115 -8.41 3.70 0.62
C VAL A 115 -8.57 4.97 1.44
N GLY A 116 -8.18 4.91 2.71
CA GLY A 116 -8.15 6.07 3.61
C GLY A 116 -6.83 6.83 3.47
N ASN A 117 -6.92 8.14 3.27
CA ASN A 117 -5.80 9.04 3.06
C ASN A 117 -5.50 9.83 4.34
N PHE A 118 -4.28 9.74 4.85
CA PHE A 118 -3.86 10.51 6.02
C PHE A 118 -3.85 12.02 5.75
N GLY A 119 -3.43 12.42 4.54
CA GLY A 119 -3.15 13.83 4.26
C GLY A 119 -4.37 14.73 4.18
N ASP A 120 -5.58 14.19 3.95
CA ASP A 120 -6.82 14.97 3.95
C ASP A 120 -8.01 14.30 4.68
N GLY A 121 -7.82 13.10 5.23
CA GLY A 121 -8.85 12.34 5.93
C GLY A 121 -9.95 11.75 5.04
N ARG A 122 -9.83 11.85 3.71
CA ARG A 122 -10.83 11.30 2.79
C ARG A 122 -10.63 9.81 2.56
N ILE A 123 -11.72 9.17 2.18
CA ILE A 123 -11.72 7.78 1.72
C ILE A 123 -12.08 7.78 0.23
N ASN A 124 -11.18 7.25 -0.59
CA ASN A 124 -11.46 6.99 -2.01
C ASN A 124 -11.86 5.54 -2.22
N ALA A 125 -12.72 5.29 -3.20
CA ALA A 125 -13.19 3.96 -3.54
C ALA A 125 -12.65 3.53 -4.90
N PHE A 126 -11.98 2.39 -4.95
CA PHE A 126 -11.40 1.83 -6.18
C PHE A 126 -12.09 0.52 -6.55
N ASN A 127 -12.20 0.27 -7.85
CA ASN A 127 -12.55 -1.06 -8.34
C ASN A 127 -11.40 -2.02 -8.03
N ILE A 128 -11.61 -3.00 -7.15
CA ILE A 128 -10.54 -3.89 -6.69
C ILE A 128 -9.93 -4.75 -7.82
N SER A 129 -10.71 -5.07 -8.86
CA SER A 129 -10.21 -5.85 -9.99
C SER A 129 -9.33 -5.01 -10.90
N THR A 130 -9.73 -3.76 -11.19
CA THR A 130 -9.04 -2.94 -12.21
C THR A 130 -8.09 -1.90 -11.65
N GLY A 131 -8.22 -1.50 -10.39
CA GLY A 131 -7.50 -0.37 -9.82
C GLY A 131 -8.04 1.00 -10.26
N GLY A 132 -9.10 1.03 -11.08
CA GLY A 132 -9.74 2.26 -11.50
C GLY A 132 -10.50 2.91 -10.36
N GLU A 133 -10.26 4.20 -10.12
CA GLU A 133 -11.03 5.02 -9.18
C GLU A 133 -12.51 5.01 -9.56
N ARG A 134 -13.37 4.89 -8.56
CA ARG A 134 -14.81 5.08 -8.70
C ARG A 134 -15.22 6.44 -8.15
N TRP A 135 -14.64 6.87 -7.02
CA TRP A 135 -14.97 8.11 -6.29
C TRP A 135 -13.87 8.52 -5.30
#